data_AF-A0A1W9NZ75-F1
#
_entry.id   AF-A0A1W9NZ75-F1
#
_cell.length_a   1.000
_cell.length_b   1.000
_cell.length_c   1.000
_cell.angle_alpha   90.00
_cell.angle_beta   90.00
_cell.angle_gamma   90.00
#
_symmetry.space_group_name_H-M   'P 1'
#
loop_
_entity.id
_entity.type
_entity.pdbx_description
1 polymer ?
#
loop_
_entity_poly.entity_id
_entity_poly.type
_entity_poly.pdbx_seq_one_letter_code
_entity_poly.pdbx_strand_id
1 'polypeptide(L)'
;MKVYDIAIVGGGIGGLISAYSLLSKEITLSLAIIEKGKEIENRQCPAGEQCCFSSSCDILAGIGGAGGFSDGKITWSPTIGVHYESAPYFPQNTDRYFL
;
A
#
# COMPACT_ATOMS: atom_id res chain seq x y z
N MET A 1 15.63 -23.15 4.88
CA MET A 1 15.19 -21.78 5.23
C MET A 1 15.61 -20.86 4.09
N LYS A 2 14.73 -20.02 3.54
CA LYS A 2 15.12 -19.03 2.54
C LYS A 2 15.61 -17.76 3.25
N VAL A 3 16.73 -17.22 2.79
CA VAL A 3 17.29 -15.95 3.28
C VAL A 3 16.91 -14.88 2.27
N TYR A 4 16.45 -13.73 2.77
CA TYR A 4 16.10 -12.56 1.97
C TYR A 4 16.89 -11.36 2.50
N ASP A 5 17.38 -10.52 1.60
CA ASP A 5 18.12 -9.30 1.94
C ASP A 5 17.15 -8.17 2.36
N ILE A 6 15.95 -8.15 1.78
CA ILE A 6 14.93 -7.14 2.02
C ILE A 6 13.58 -7.80 2.34
N ALA A 7 12.93 -7.33 3.40
CA ALA A 7 11.56 -7.70 3.73
C ALA A 7 10.66 -6.45 3.66
N ILE A 8 9.60 -6.53 2.84
CA ILE A 8 8.56 -5.51 2.73
C ILE A 8 7.32 -6.07 3.42
N VAL A 9 6.87 -5.41 4.48
CA VAL A 9 5.65 -5.80 5.21
C VAL A 9 4.49 -4.96 4.71
N GLY A 10 3.50 -5.61 4.11
CA GLY A 10 2.35 -5.01 3.45
C GLY A 10 2.45 -5.08 1.93
N GLY A 11 1.51 -5.79 1.31
CA GLY A 11 1.34 -5.95 -0.15
C GLY A 11 0.44 -4.88 -0.78
N GLY A 12 0.24 -3.74 -0.11
CA GLY A 12 -0.46 -2.58 -0.68
C GLY A 12 0.34 -1.88 -1.77
N ILE A 13 -0.26 -0.87 -2.41
CA ILE A 13 0.39 -0.13 -3.52
C ILE A 13 1.77 0.44 -3.12
N GLY A 14 1.92 0.94 -1.88
CA GLY A 14 3.22 1.43 -1.40
C GLY A 14 4.29 0.34 -1.34
N GLY A 15 3.94 -0.86 -0.86
CA GLY A 15 4.85 -2.01 -0.82
C GLY A 15 5.20 -2.54 -2.20
N LEU A 16 4.20 -2.65 -3.08
CA LEU A 16 4.38 -3.09 -4.47
C LEU A 16 5.26 -2.12 -5.27
N ILE A 17 5.02 -0.80 -5.16
CA ILE A 17 5.84 0.21 -5.83
C ILE A 17 7.25 0.27 -5.23
N SER A 18 7.40 0.04 -3.92
CA SER A 18 8.73 -0.07 -3.30
C SER A 18 9.52 -1.26 -3.85
N ALA A 19 8.90 -2.43 -3.93
CA ALA A 19 9.51 -3.62 -4.51
C ALA A 19 9.89 -3.41 -5.98
N TYR A 20 8.96 -2.86 -6.77
CA TYR A 20 9.20 -2.51 -8.17
C TYR A 20 10.39 -1.54 -8.30
N SER A 21 10.40 -0.46 -7.51
CA SER A 21 11.47 0.55 -7.55
C SER A 21 12.85 -0.01 -7.20
N LEU A 22 12.91 -1.01 -6.31
CA LEU A 22 14.15 -1.72 -5.97
C LEU A 22 14.60 -2.62 -7.14
N LEU A 23 13.67 -3.40 -7.70
CA LEU A 23 13.95 -4.30 -8.81
C LEU A 23 14.34 -3.55 -10.10
N SER A 24 13.69 -2.43 -10.39
CA SER A 24 13.99 -1.59 -11.57
C SER A 24 15.37 -0.93 -11.53
N LYS A 25 16.02 -0.88 -10.36
CA LYS A 25 17.39 -0.38 -10.20
C LYS A 25 18.45 -1.48 -10.39
N GLU A 26 18.07 -2.64 -10.92
CA GLU A 26 18.93 -3.82 -11.14
C GLU A 26 19.68 -4.26 -9.88
N ILE A 27 19.06 -4.04 -8.72
CA ILE A 27 19.61 -4.46 -7.44
C ILE A 27 19.50 -5.99 -7.37
N THR A 28 20.62 -6.69 -7.28
CA THR A 28 20.71 -8.16 -7.17
C THR A 28 20.33 -8.71 -5.80
N LEU A 29 19.55 -7.95 -5.02
CA LEU A 29 19.11 -8.34 -3.68
C LEU A 29 17.82 -9.16 -3.77
N SER A 30 17.79 -10.23 -2.99
CA SER A 30 16.61 -11.05 -2.78
C SER A 30 15.61 -10.32 -1.88
N LEU A 31 14.35 -10.24 -2.30
CA LEU A 31 13.30 -9.56 -1.52
C LEU A 31 12.10 -10.47 -1.28
N ALA A 32 11.44 -10.26 -0.15
CA ALA A 32 10.15 -10.86 0.17
C ALA A 32 9.12 -9.77 0.48
N ILE A 33 7.93 -9.89 -0.11
CA ILE A 33 6.75 -9.12 0.31
C ILE A 33 5.90 -10.04 1.19
N ILE A 34 5.56 -9.56 2.38
CA ILE A 34 4.77 -10.29 3.37
C ILE A 34 3.45 -9.55 3.52
N GLU A 35 2.36 -10.19 3.14
CA GLU A 35 1.01 -9.67 3.27
C GLU A 35 0.17 -10.58 4.16
N LYS A 36 -0.61 -9.98 5.06
CA LYS A 36 -1.47 -10.70 6.00
C LYS A 36 -2.76 -11.19 5.34
N GLY A 37 -3.29 -10.42 4.40
CA GLY A 37 -4.49 -10.76 3.63
C GLY A 37 -4.20 -11.66 2.43
N LYS A 38 -5.17 -11.69 1.51
CA LYS A 38 -5.18 -12.62 0.37
C LYS A 38 -4.71 -11.95 -0.92
N GLU A 39 -4.43 -12.76 -1.95
CA GLU A 39 -4.33 -12.30 -3.34
C GLU A 39 -5.64 -11.65 -3.81
N ILE A 40 -5.57 -10.73 -4.77
CA ILE A 40 -6.69 -9.87 -5.14
C ILE A 40 -7.92 -10.67 -5.63
N GLU A 41 -7.69 -11.76 -6.35
CA GLU A 41 -8.71 -12.66 -6.91
C GLU A 41 -9.48 -13.41 -5.81
N ASN A 42 -8.83 -13.59 -4.65
CA ASN A 42 -9.36 -14.33 -3.52
C ASN A 42 -9.96 -13.41 -2.44
N ARG A 43 -9.94 -12.09 -2.66
CA ARG A 43 -10.53 -11.11 -1.73
C ARG A 43 -12.04 -11.04 -1.95
N GLN A 44 -12.78 -11.11 -0.84
CA GLN A 44 -14.24 -10.98 -0.82
C GLN A 44 -14.67 -10.08 0.34
N CYS A 45 -14.76 -8.77 0.14
CA CYS A 45 -15.67 -7.94 0.96
C CYS A 45 -15.84 -6.59 0.26
N PRO A 46 -17.00 -6.36 -0.33
CA PRO A 46 -17.75 -5.14 -0.01
C PRO A 46 -19.11 -5.53 0.56
N ALA A 47 -19.09 -5.68 1.88
CA ALA A 47 -20.19 -5.52 2.82
C ALA A 47 -21.41 -6.47 2.73
N GLY A 48 -21.28 -7.64 3.37
CA GLY A 48 -22.33 -8.29 4.18
C GLY A 48 -21.96 -9.72 4.62
N GLU A 49 -22.41 -10.33 5.74
CA GLU A 49 -22.86 -9.84 7.07
C GLU A 49 -21.79 -10.04 8.17
N GLN A 50 -20.75 -10.86 7.98
CA GLN A 50 -19.73 -11.13 9.02
C GLN A 50 -18.43 -10.33 8.84
N CYS A 51 -18.44 -9.29 8.01
CA CYS A 51 -17.25 -8.47 7.71
C CYS A 51 -17.02 -7.48 8.87
N CYS A 52 -16.53 -7.96 10.03
CA CYS A 52 -15.93 -7.14 11.11
C CYS A 52 -15.15 -7.92 12.20
N PHE A 53 -15.20 -9.26 12.25
CA PHE A 53 -14.55 -10.04 13.34
C PHE A 53 -13.49 -11.06 12.87
N SER A 54 -13.10 -11.02 11.59
CA SER A 54 -11.99 -11.85 11.09
C SER A 54 -10.64 -11.29 11.55
N SER A 55 -9.64 -12.17 11.64
CA SER A 55 -8.26 -11.76 11.89
C SER A 55 -7.74 -10.80 10.81
N SER A 56 -8.25 -10.85 9.57
CA SER A 56 -7.94 -9.93 8.47
C SER A 56 -9.20 -9.52 7.69
N CYS A 57 -9.36 -8.22 7.41
CA CYS A 57 -10.46 -7.67 6.62
C CYS A 57 -10.08 -7.59 5.13
N ASP A 58 -10.87 -8.21 4.25
CA ASP A 58 -10.58 -8.22 2.81
C ASP A 58 -10.71 -6.83 2.17
N ILE A 59 -11.41 -5.86 2.78
CA ILE A 59 -11.39 -4.45 2.32
C ILE A 59 -10.02 -3.83 2.55
N LEU A 60 -9.41 -4.06 3.71
CA LEU A 60 -8.23 -3.32 4.18
C LEU A 60 -6.91 -4.04 3.91
N ALA A 61 -6.92 -5.37 3.97
CA ALA A 61 -5.73 -6.22 3.90
C ALA A 61 -5.80 -7.17 2.69
N GLY A 62 -4.63 -7.51 2.17
CA GLY A 62 -4.45 -8.29 0.94
C GLY A 62 -3.57 -7.56 -0.08
N ILE A 63 -3.24 -8.26 -1.16
CA ILE A 63 -2.49 -7.67 -2.28
C ILE A 63 -3.30 -6.50 -2.85
N GLY A 64 -2.63 -5.37 -3.06
CA GLY A 64 -3.25 -4.08 -3.40
C GLY A 64 -3.74 -3.27 -2.19
N GLY A 65 -3.79 -3.86 -1.00
CA GLY A 65 -4.20 -3.20 0.25
C GLY A 65 -5.60 -2.60 0.16
N ALA A 66 -5.87 -1.55 0.95
CA ALA A 66 -7.16 -0.83 0.91
C ALA A 66 -7.47 -0.22 -0.47
N GLY A 67 -6.45 0.10 -1.26
CA GLY A 67 -6.60 0.63 -2.62
C GLY A 67 -7.25 -0.36 -3.59
N GLY A 68 -7.11 -1.68 -3.35
CA GLY A 68 -7.64 -2.71 -4.25
C GLY A 68 -9.17 -2.73 -4.39
N PHE A 69 -9.91 -2.25 -3.39
CA PHE A 69 -11.37 -2.06 -3.45
C PHE A 69 -11.79 -0.59 -3.43
N SER A 70 -10.84 0.33 -3.66
CA SER A 70 -11.12 1.75 -3.84
C SER A 70 -11.56 2.03 -5.28
N ASP A 71 -12.17 3.19 -5.49
CA ASP A 71 -12.46 3.75 -6.82
C ASP A 71 -11.18 4.26 -7.53
N GLY A 72 -9.99 3.97 -6.99
CA GLY A 72 -8.70 4.31 -7.60
C GLY A 72 -8.40 5.80 -7.73
N LYS A 73 -9.20 6.68 -7.09
CA LYS A 73 -9.00 8.13 -7.14
C LYS A 73 -7.69 8.51 -6.45
N ILE A 74 -6.84 9.21 -7.18
CA ILE A 74 -5.60 9.78 -6.66
C ILE A 74 -5.87 11.24 -6.30
N THR A 75 -5.76 11.57 -5.02
CA THR A 75 -5.81 12.97 -4.57
C THR A 75 -4.47 13.62 -4.89
N TRP A 76 -4.45 14.48 -5.91
CA TRP A 76 -3.28 15.27 -6.31
C TRP A 76 -3.08 16.52 -5.45
N SER A 77 -3.99 16.78 -4.50
CA SER A 77 -3.88 17.92 -3.61
C SER A 77 -3.00 17.61 -2.39
N PRO A 78 -1.97 18.44 -2.16
CA PRO A 78 -1.16 18.43 -0.96
C PRO A 78 -1.85 19.18 0.18
N THR A 79 -3.18 19.32 0.17
CA THR A 79 -3.98 19.81 1.30
C THR A 79 -5.23 18.95 1.58
N ILE A 80 -5.49 17.93 0.76
CA ILE A 80 -6.66 17.07 0.88
C ILE A 80 -6.20 15.61 1.09
N GLY A 81 -6.87 14.87 1.98
CA GLY A 81 -6.67 13.42 2.13
C GLY A 81 -5.57 12.96 3.10
N VAL A 82 -4.74 13.86 3.65
CA VAL A 82 -3.85 13.55 4.78
C VAL A 82 -4.10 14.51 5.96
N HIS A 83 -3.80 14.07 7.18
CA HIS A 83 -3.92 14.87 8.39
C HIS A 83 -2.76 15.90 8.48
N TYR A 84 -2.89 16.99 7.70
CA TYR A 84 -1.88 18.05 7.55
C TYR A 84 -1.42 18.67 8.88
N GLU A 85 -2.32 18.78 9.85
CA GLU A 85 -2.04 19.41 11.15
C GLU A 85 -1.01 18.63 11.99
N SER A 86 -0.67 17.39 11.62
CA SER A 86 0.20 16.50 12.41
C SER A 86 1.50 16.09 11.70
N ALA A 87 1.78 16.61 10.50
CA ALA A 87 2.94 16.19 9.69
C ALA A 87 4.11 17.20 9.79
N PRO A 88 5.09 17.02 10.69
CA PRO A 88 6.17 17.98 10.94
C PRO A 88 7.17 18.17 9.78
N TYR A 89 7.07 17.40 8.70
CA TYR A 89 8.05 17.37 7.61
C TYR A 89 7.46 17.63 6.22
N PHE A 90 6.22 18.13 6.11
CA PHE A 90 5.65 18.40 4.79
C PHE A 90 6.26 19.69 4.20
N PRO A 91 6.82 19.65 2.97
CA PRO A 91 7.40 20.83 2.35
C PRO A 91 6.30 21.87 2.08
N GLN A 92 6.47 23.07 2.63
CA GLN A 92 5.50 24.18 2.53
C GLN A 92 5.39 24.78 1.11
N ASN A 93 6.19 24.30 0.16
CA ASN A 93 6.23 24.81 -1.21
C ASN A 93 5.83 23.69 -2.18
N THR A 94 4.52 23.51 -2.32
CA THR A 94 3.91 22.41 -3.06
C THR A 94 3.78 22.68 -4.56
N ASP A 95 3.97 23.92 -5.00
CA ASP A 95 3.81 24.33 -6.40
C ASP A 95 4.83 23.68 -7.35
N ARG A 96 5.91 23.09 -6.82
CA ARG A 96 6.93 22.39 -7.61
C ARG A 96 6.67 20.90 -7.89
N TYR A 97 5.61 20.33 -7.33
CA TYR A 97 5.27 18.91 -7.53
C TYR A 97 4.16 18.68 -8.56
N PHE A 98 3.62 19.76 -9.12
CA PHE A 98 2.72 19.72 -10.26
C PHE A 98 3.60 19.89 -11.52
N LEU A 99 3.90 18.78 -12.19
CA LEU A 99 4.43 18.80 -13.56
C LEU A 99 3.40 19.37 -14.53
#